data_AF-A0A3E0MWM3-F1
#
_entry.id   AF-A0A3E0MWM3-F1
#
_cell.length_a   1.000
_cell.length_b   1.000
_cell.length_c   1.000
_cell.angle_alpha   90.00
_cell.angle_beta   90.00
_cell.angle_gamma   90.00
#
_symmetry.space_group_name_H-M   'P 1'
#
loop_
_entity.id
_entity.type
_entity.pdbx_description
1 polymer ?
#
loop_
_entity_poly.entity_id
_entity_poly.type
_entity_poly.pdbx_seq_one_letter_code
_entity_poly.pdbx_strand_id
1 'polypeptide(L)'
;MKRFLLLTLVFGSLSLAAQTKELVLNFHHMMDGQSVTDSLVGTNNLGNQFKFNRLQYYVDDIEIIYDQGDTFSYPEVLLINALEEELTSVDLGSLTFDSITAVRFAVGVGPDVNNLDPSTYPAAHPLAPKSPSMHWGWAAGYRFVCAEGVGSSAFNQTFELHGLGNANYAMQTIATSGTAVGSDTLEVDIEADYAELVRDIEVAQGTISHGETGDAYQSLKNLNNKVFKSAEGNVALVQKELAFEDLSVFPNPSSGRFIVTGIEGATIEVFNALGSKMYSQRATASTRIILPDAGIYLMVVSNNRSTTTKKLIVR
;
A
#
# COMPACT_ATOMS: atom_id res chain seq x y z
N MET A 1 47.96 14.55 47.92
CA MET A 1 47.51 14.93 46.56
C MET A 1 46.89 13.70 45.89
N LYS A 2 45.56 13.58 45.83
CA LYS A 2 44.87 12.53 45.07
C LYS A 2 44.10 13.23 43.95
N ARG A 3 44.56 13.06 42.71
CA ARG A 3 43.91 13.60 41.50
C ARG A 3 42.79 12.62 41.12
N PHE A 4 41.54 13.05 41.22
CA PHE A 4 40.41 12.32 40.64
C PHE A 4 40.39 12.59 39.14
N LEU A 5 40.50 11.53 38.33
CA LEU A 5 40.33 11.56 36.89
C LEU A 5 38.81 11.63 36.62
N LEU A 6 38.33 12.75 36.10
CA LEU A 6 36.93 12.90 35.69
C LEU A 6 36.79 12.26 34.29
N LEU A 7 36.14 11.10 34.22
CA LEU A 7 35.84 10.43 32.96
C LEU A 7 34.53 11.00 32.42
N THR A 8 34.61 11.96 31.49
CA THR A 8 33.45 12.46 30.74
C THR A 8 32.98 11.39 29.77
N LEU A 9 31.88 10.72 30.10
CA LEU A 9 31.17 9.82 29.18
C LEU A 9 30.42 10.68 28.16
N VAL A 10 30.93 10.77 26.93
CA VAL A 10 30.20 11.37 25.81
C VAL A 10 29.17 10.34 25.36
N PHE A 11 27.90 10.53 25.76
CA PHE A 11 26.78 9.83 25.14
C PHE A 11 26.61 10.41 23.72
N GLY A 12 27.21 9.74 22.73
CA GLY A 12 26.90 9.97 21.33
C GLY A 12 25.45 9.55 21.10
N SER A 13 24.57 10.51 20.85
CA SER A 13 23.24 10.24 20.34
C SER A 13 23.40 9.62 18.94
N LEU A 14 23.15 8.32 18.82
CA LEU A 14 22.91 7.66 17.55
C LEU A 14 21.64 8.27 16.96
N SER A 15 21.79 9.35 16.20
CA SER A 15 20.74 9.80 15.29
C SER A 15 20.60 8.69 14.25
N LEU A 16 19.51 7.93 14.31
CA LEU A 16 19.00 7.19 13.16
C LEU A 16 18.73 8.25 12.10
N ALA A 17 19.70 8.47 11.21
CA ALA A 17 19.53 9.31 10.05
C ALA A 17 18.75 8.53 9.02
N ALA A 18 17.82 9.21 8.33
CA ALA A 18 17.18 8.70 7.14
C ALA A 18 18.25 8.15 6.19
N GLN A 19 18.02 6.96 5.65
CA GLN A 19 18.97 6.28 4.78
C GLN A 19 18.49 6.40 3.35
N THR A 20 19.39 6.75 2.43
CA THR A 20 19.11 6.65 1.01
C THR A 20 19.12 5.17 0.63
N LYS A 21 18.02 4.70 0.05
CA LYS A 21 17.90 3.35 -0.49
C LYS A 21 17.35 3.41 -1.91
N GLU A 22 17.79 2.49 -2.74
CA GLU A 22 17.12 2.17 -4.00
C GLU A 22 15.77 1.52 -3.69
N LEU A 23 14.72 1.99 -4.34
CA LEU A 23 13.37 1.47 -4.21
C LEU A 23 12.99 0.68 -5.46
N VAL A 24 12.51 -0.55 -5.25
CA VAL A 24 12.02 -1.40 -6.33
C VAL A 24 10.58 -1.79 -6.01
N LEU A 25 9.66 -1.54 -6.93
CA LEU A 25 8.27 -1.99 -6.85
C LEU A 25 8.09 -3.25 -7.68
N ASN A 26 7.59 -4.29 -7.03
CA ASN A 26 7.44 -5.62 -7.59
C ASN A 26 5.95 -6.00 -7.62
N PHE A 27 5.44 -6.42 -8.78
CA PHE A 27 4.13 -7.04 -8.92
C PHE A 27 4.30 -8.54 -9.20
N HIS A 28 3.99 -9.37 -8.21
CA HIS A 28 3.98 -10.83 -8.34
C HIS A 28 2.66 -11.27 -8.96
N HIS A 29 2.72 -11.88 -10.14
CA HIS A 29 1.55 -12.22 -10.95
C HIS A 29 1.02 -13.60 -10.58
N MET A 30 -0.03 -13.65 -9.77
CA MET A 30 -0.50 -14.88 -9.13
C MET A 30 -1.95 -15.22 -9.49
N MET A 31 -2.31 -16.48 -9.39
CA MET A 31 -3.69 -16.95 -9.41
C MET A 31 -3.77 -18.23 -8.57
N ASP A 32 -4.66 -18.28 -7.58
CA ASP A 32 -4.80 -19.42 -6.66
C ASP A 32 -3.47 -19.83 -5.97
N GLY A 33 -2.63 -18.83 -5.65
CA GLY A 33 -1.34 -19.03 -4.97
C GLY A 33 -0.21 -19.57 -5.85
N GLN A 34 -0.38 -19.63 -7.17
CA GLN A 34 0.66 -20.00 -8.14
C GLN A 34 0.90 -18.87 -9.13
N SER A 35 2.10 -18.80 -9.73
CA SER A 35 2.36 -17.86 -10.82
C SER A 35 1.37 -18.08 -11.96
N VAL A 36 0.72 -17.00 -12.40
CA VAL A 36 -0.32 -17.09 -13.44
C VAL A 36 0.30 -17.43 -14.79
N THR A 37 -0.33 -18.32 -15.54
CA THR A 37 0.04 -18.67 -16.92
C THR A 37 -1.22 -18.85 -17.76
N ASP A 38 -1.07 -18.86 -19.09
CA ASP A 38 -2.19 -19.12 -20.01
C ASP A 38 -2.77 -20.55 -19.90
N SER A 39 -2.01 -21.46 -19.29
CA SER A 39 -2.38 -22.85 -19.08
C SER A 39 -3.06 -23.11 -17.73
N LEU A 40 -2.84 -22.22 -16.75
CA LEU A 40 -3.31 -22.36 -15.38
C LEU A 40 -4.84 -22.25 -15.31
N VAL A 41 -5.46 -23.19 -14.60
CA VAL A 41 -6.90 -23.18 -14.33
C VAL A 41 -7.14 -22.48 -13.01
N GLY A 42 -7.82 -21.34 -13.04
CA GLY A 42 -8.30 -20.64 -11.85
C GLY A 42 -9.73 -21.05 -11.51
N THR A 43 -10.14 -20.81 -10.25
CA THR A 43 -11.54 -20.90 -9.83
C THR A 43 -11.96 -19.66 -9.06
N ASN A 44 -13.02 -18.97 -9.54
CA ASN A 44 -13.50 -17.78 -8.85
C ASN A 44 -14.39 -18.14 -7.63
N ASN A 45 -14.82 -17.12 -6.89
CA ASN A 45 -15.66 -17.30 -5.69
C ASN A 45 -17.07 -17.86 -5.96
N LEU A 46 -17.49 -17.96 -7.23
CA LEU A 46 -18.74 -18.62 -7.65
C LEU A 46 -18.51 -20.09 -8.03
N GLY A 47 -17.29 -20.60 -7.91
CA GLY A 47 -16.92 -21.96 -8.32
C GLY A 47 -16.78 -22.13 -9.83
N ASN A 48 -16.69 -21.02 -10.60
CA ASN A 48 -16.50 -21.09 -12.04
C ASN A 48 -15.02 -21.33 -12.34
N GLN A 49 -14.72 -22.39 -13.10
CA GLN A 49 -13.39 -22.61 -13.64
C GLN A 49 -13.14 -21.72 -14.86
N PHE A 50 -11.92 -21.20 -14.97
CA PHE A 50 -11.52 -20.35 -16.09
C PHE A 50 -10.02 -20.42 -16.37
N LYS A 51 -9.63 -19.94 -17.56
CA LYS A 51 -8.24 -19.67 -17.97
C LYS A 51 -8.18 -18.30 -18.65
N PHE A 52 -7.13 -17.55 -18.39
CA PHE A 52 -6.83 -16.34 -19.16
C PHE A 52 -6.04 -16.70 -20.42
N ASN A 53 -6.32 -16.01 -21.52
CA ASN A 53 -5.47 -16.01 -22.72
C ASN A 53 -4.94 -14.60 -23.04
N ARG A 54 -5.47 -13.57 -22.37
CA ARG A 54 -4.96 -12.21 -22.38
C ARG A 54 -5.25 -11.56 -21.04
N LEU A 55 -4.21 -11.04 -20.41
CA LEU A 55 -4.33 -10.31 -19.15
C LEU A 55 -3.35 -9.14 -19.13
N GLN A 56 -3.85 -7.97 -19.52
CA GLN A 56 -3.07 -6.74 -19.59
C GLN A 56 -3.78 -5.62 -18.85
N TYR A 57 -3.06 -4.75 -18.16
CA TYR A 57 -3.66 -3.59 -17.49
C TYR A 57 -2.65 -2.46 -17.33
N TYR A 58 -3.19 -1.24 -17.21
CA TYR A 58 -2.38 -0.06 -16.93
C TYR A 58 -2.26 0.17 -15.43
N VAL A 59 -1.09 0.61 -15.00
CA VAL A 59 -0.85 1.15 -13.65
C VAL A 59 -0.28 2.56 -13.82
N ASP A 60 -0.91 3.53 -13.17
CA ASP A 60 -0.59 4.95 -13.31
C ASP A 60 -0.60 5.64 -11.93
N ASP A 61 -0.15 6.89 -11.84
CA ASP A 61 -0.05 7.67 -10.60
C ASP A 61 0.60 6.89 -9.45
N ILE A 62 1.73 6.22 -9.71
CA ILE A 62 2.43 5.41 -8.71
C ILE A 62 3.08 6.31 -7.66
N GLU A 63 2.80 6.07 -6.39
CA GLU A 63 3.29 6.85 -5.27
C GLU A 63 3.73 5.96 -4.11
N ILE A 64 4.89 6.29 -3.52
CA ILE A 64 5.38 5.73 -2.28
C ILE A 64 5.08 6.69 -1.14
N ILE A 65 4.37 6.22 -0.12
CA ILE A 65 4.05 6.98 1.09
C ILE A 65 5.03 6.57 2.19
N TYR A 66 5.82 7.52 2.67
CA TYR A 66 6.89 7.29 3.62
C TYR A 66 6.84 8.26 4.82
N ASP A 67 7.60 7.91 5.86
CA ASP A 67 7.74 8.64 7.12
C ASP A 67 6.39 9.05 7.72
N GLN A 68 6.16 10.33 7.95
CA GLN A 68 4.92 10.86 8.54
C GLN A 68 3.88 11.27 7.47
N GLY A 69 3.87 10.59 6.33
CA GLY A 69 2.92 10.79 5.23
C GLY A 69 3.47 11.58 4.05
N ASP A 70 4.80 11.70 3.94
CA ASP A 70 5.45 12.25 2.76
C ASP A 70 5.24 11.32 1.56
N THR A 71 5.24 11.89 0.35
CA THR A 71 4.94 11.16 -0.88
C THR A 71 6.03 11.34 -1.92
N PHE A 72 6.50 10.23 -2.49
CA PHE A 72 7.32 10.21 -3.69
C PHE A 72 6.47 9.71 -4.85
N SER A 73 6.39 10.46 -5.95
CA SER A 73 5.61 10.10 -7.13
C SER A 73 6.54 9.63 -8.25
N TYR A 74 6.24 8.46 -8.81
CA TYR A 74 6.91 7.91 -9.98
C TYR A 74 6.16 8.38 -11.25
N PRO A 75 6.87 8.98 -12.23
CA PRO A 75 6.22 9.74 -13.30
C PRO A 75 5.74 8.90 -14.49
N GLU A 76 6.10 7.61 -14.56
CA GLU A 76 5.77 6.78 -15.72
C GLU A 76 4.53 5.93 -15.47
N VAL A 77 3.73 5.78 -16.53
CA VAL A 77 2.64 4.81 -16.61
C VAL A 77 3.21 3.46 -17.03
N LEU A 78 2.68 2.37 -16.47
CA LEU A 78 3.08 1.01 -16.80
C LEU A 78 1.99 0.32 -17.61
N LEU A 79 2.37 -0.50 -18.59
CA LEU A 79 1.50 -1.49 -19.21
C LEU A 79 1.99 -2.87 -18.80
N ILE A 80 1.27 -3.50 -17.88
CA ILE A 80 1.61 -4.82 -17.36
C ILE A 80 0.96 -5.88 -18.25
N ASN A 81 1.72 -6.92 -18.61
CA ASN A 81 1.25 -8.15 -19.24
C ASN A 81 1.48 -9.33 -18.30
N ALA A 82 0.47 -9.67 -17.50
CA ALA A 82 0.64 -10.60 -16.39
C ALA A 82 0.85 -12.06 -16.80
N LEU A 83 0.63 -12.41 -18.08
CA LEU A 83 0.89 -13.76 -18.60
C LEU A 83 2.28 -13.90 -19.24
N GLU A 84 3.01 -12.81 -19.43
CA GLU A 84 4.32 -12.81 -20.10
C GLU A 84 5.47 -13.08 -19.14
N GLU A 85 5.37 -12.54 -17.92
CA GLU A 85 6.38 -12.69 -16.87
C GLU A 85 5.70 -13.02 -15.54
N GLU A 86 6.38 -13.76 -14.67
CA GLU A 86 5.88 -14.08 -13.32
C GLU A 86 5.94 -12.86 -12.38
N LEU A 87 6.80 -11.89 -12.71
CA LEU A 87 7.11 -10.72 -11.89
C LEU A 87 7.35 -9.50 -12.80
N THR A 88 6.58 -8.42 -12.61
CA THR A 88 6.94 -7.10 -13.14
C THR A 88 7.72 -6.34 -12.06
N SER A 89 8.95 -5.91 -12.39
CA SER A 89 9.80 -5.14 -11.48
C SER A 89 10.06 -3.74 -12.02
N VAL A 90 9.90 -2.73 -11.18
CA VAL A 90 10.02 -1.31 -11.54
C VAL A 90 11.02 -0.65 -10.60
N ASP A 91 12.11 -0.15 -11.18
CA ASP A 91 13.08 0.69 -10.48
C ASP A 91 12.48 2.09 -10.28
N LEU A 92 12.18 2.43 -9.02
CA LEU A 92 11.64 3.73 -8.63
C LEU A 92 12.76 4.75 -8.35
N GLY A 93 14.03 4.31 -8.39
CA GLY A 93 15.21 5.08 -8.05
C GLY A 93 15.45 5.19 -6.56
N SER A 94 16.41 6.06 -6.18
CA SER A 94 16.82 6.22 -4.80
C SER A 94 15.96 7.25 -4.05
N LEU A 95 15.54 6.90 -2.84
CA LEU A 95 14.82 7.79 -1.92
C LEU A 95 15.47 7.76 -0.54
N THR A 96 15.56 8.91 0.12
CA THR A 96 16.00 9.03 1.52
C THR A 96 14.79 9.05 2.44
N PHE A 97 14.66 8.07 3.33
CA PHE A 97 13.52 7.93 4.25
C PHE A 97 13.90 7.19 5.54
N ASP A 98 13.06 7.31 6.58
CA ASP A 98 13.14 6.52 7.82
C ASP A 98 12.34 5.22 7.73
N SER A 99 11.18 5.24 7.06
CA SER A 99 10.31 4.06 6.83
C SER A 99 9.29 4.28 5.70
N ILE A 100 9.00 3.22 4.93
CA ILE A 100 7.83 3.17 4.03
C ILE A 100 6.59 2.76 4.84
N THR A 101 5.42 3.29 4.47
CA THR A 101 4.14 2.99 5.12
C THR A 101 3.08 2.46 4.15
N ALA A 102 3.15 2.85 2.88
CA ALA A 102 2.26 2.35 1.84
C ALA A 102 2.81 2.60 0.44
N VAL A 103 2.29 1.85 -0.53
CA VAL A 103 2.29 2.23 -1.94
C VAL A 103 0.86 2.59 -2.35
N ARG A 104 0.71 3.59 -3.21
CA ARG A 104 -0.55 4.04 -3.76
C ARG A 104 -0.42 4.13 -5.27
N PHE A 105 -1.42 3.68 -6.03
CA PHE A 105 -1.41 3.74 -7.49
C PHE A 105 -2.83 3.64 -8.04
N ALA A 106 -3.03 4.07 -9.27
CA ALA A 106 -4.26 3.84 -10.02
C ALA A 106 -4.12 2.61 -10.92
N VAL A 107 -5.26 1.98 -11.18
CA VAL A 107 -5.39 1.02 -12.28
C VAL A 107 -6.15 1.70 -13.40
N GLY A 108 -5.51 1.82 -14.55
CA GLY A 108 -6.01 2.57 -15.70
C GLY A 108 -5.06 3.65 -16.16
N VAL A 109 -5.57 4.53 -17.00
CA VAL A 109 -4.82 5.66 -17.59
C VAL A 109 -5.46 6.95 -17.11
N GLY A 110 -4.63 7.89 -16.65
CA GLY A 110 -5.07 9.21 -16.18
C GLY A 110 -6.06 9.89 -17.13
N PRO A 111 -7.16 10.50 -16.62
CA PRO A 111 -8.18 11.16 -17.45
C PRO A 111 -7.66 12.31 -18.32
N ASP A 112 -6.51 12.87 -17.99
CA ASP A 112 -5.81 13.92 -18.74
C ASP A 112 -5.17 13.40 -20.04
N VAL A 113 -4.79 12.12 -20.08
CA VAL A 113 -4.18 11.50 -21.26
C VAL A 113 -5.00 10.38 -21.90
N ASN A 114 -6.01 9.84 -21.20
CA ASN A 114 -6.77 8.66 -21.64
C ASN A 114 -7.45 8.80 -23.02
N ASN A 115 -7.84 10.02 -23.42
CA ASN A 115 -8.53 10.28 -24.69
C ASN A 115 -7.64 10.98 -25.73
N LEU A 116 -6.35 11.17 -25.45
CA LEU A 116 -5.39 11.78 -26.37
C LEU A 116 -5.00 10.80 -27.49
N ASP A 117 -4.37 11.32 -28.54
CA ASP A 117 -3.96 10.52 -29.70
C ASP A 117 -2.78 9.59 -29.37
N PRO A 118 -2.98 8.25 -29.33
CA PRO A 118 -1.92 7.31 -29.00
C PRO A 118 -0.73 7.39 -29.97
N SER A 119 -0.98 7.77 -31.23
CA SER A 119 0.07 7.84 -32.27
C SER A 119 1.11 8.93 -32.03
N THR A 120 0.86 9.83 -31.08
CA THR A 120 1.81 10.86 -30.67
C THR A 120 2.95 10.31 -29.80
N TYR A 121 2.76 9.14 -29.19
CA TYR A 121 3.77 8.50 -28.36
C TYR A 121 4.78 7.69 -29.19
N PRO A 122 6.07 7.63 -28.78
CA PRO A 122 7.04 6.71 -29.36
C PRO A 122 6.59 5.25 -29.21
N ALA A 123 6.95 4.37 -30.16
CA ALA A 123 6.46 2.98 -30.19
C ALA A 123 6.68 2.18 -28.89
N ALA A 124 7.78 2.45 -28.17
CA ALA A 124 8.11 1.81 -26.90
C ALA A 124 7.22 2.27 -25.73
N HIS A 125 6.63 3.46 -25.82
CA HIS A 125 5.83 4.04 -24.75
C HIS A 125 4.59 3.15 -24.44
N PRO A 126 4.23 2.94 -23.16
CA PRO A 126 3.09 2.08 -22.79
C PRO A 126 1.74 2.49 -23.40
N LEU A 127 1.55 3.80 -23.61
CA LEU A 127 0.35 4.37 -24.26
C LEU A 127 0.41 4.44 -25.80
N ALA A 128 1.52 4.07 -26.44
CA ALA A 128 1.58 4.02 -27.90
C ALA A 128 0.68 2.91 -28.48
N PRO A 129 0.31 2.93 -29.78
CA PRO A 129 -0.51 1.88 -30.39
C PRO A 129 0.09 0.49 -30.18
N LYS A 130 -0.72 -0.44 -29.66
CA LYS A 130 -0.33 -1.83 -29.39
C LYS A 130 -1.06 -2.79 -30.35
N SER A 131 -0.49 -3.98 -30.52
CA SER A 131 -1.12 -5.07 -31.27
C SER A 131 -0.98 -6.36 -30.46
N PRO A 132 -2.06 -6.89 -29.86
CA PRO A 132 -3.44 -6.41 -29.90
C PRO A 132 -3.64 -5.02 -29.23
N SER A 133 -4.67 -4.29 -29.66
CA SER A 133 -4.88 -2.91 -29.19
C SER A 133 -5.26 -2.87 -27.71
N MET A 134 -4.65 -1.92 -26.98
CA MET A 134 -5.08 -1.51 -25.64
C MET A 134 -5.92 -0.22 -25.68
N HIS A 135 -6.08 0.43 -26.82
CA HIS A 135 -6.98 1.59 -26.99
C HIS A 135 -8.32 1.15 -27.58
N TRP A 136 -9.44 1.52 -26.94
CA TRP A 136 -10.80 1.13 -27.35
C TRP A 136 -11.39 2.09 -28.39
N GLY A 137 -11.09 3.38 -28.27
CA GLY A 137 -11.57 4.42 -29.19
C GLY A 137 -11.70 5.77 -28.49
N TRP A 138 -11.88 6.83 -29.27
CA TRP A 138 -11.77 8.21 -28.78
C TRP A 138 -12.69 8.57 -27.61
N ALA A 139 -13.92 8.04 -27.58
CA ALA A 139 -14.86 8.36 -26.51
C ALA A 139 -14.49 7.70 -25.18
N ALA A 140 -14.08 6.43 -25.22
CA ALA A 140 -13.81 5.64 -24.01
C ALA A 140 -12.32 5.64 -23.57
N GLY A 141 -11.42 5.90 -24.52
CA GLY A 141 -9.97 5.88 -24.32
C GLY A 141 -9.38 4.48 -24.29
N TYR A 142 -8.45 4.26 -23.37
CA TYR A 142 -7.75 2.99 -23.14
C TYR A 142 -8.61 1.98 -22.39
N ARG A 143 -8.31 0.70 -22.64
CA ARG A 143 -8.72 -0.43 -21.79
C ARG A 143 -7.89 -0.37 -20.52
N PHE A 144 -8.46 0.04 -19.39
CA PHE A 144 -7.72 0.10 -18.13
C PHE A 144 -7.27 -1.28 -17.68
N VAL A 145 -8.15 -2.26 -17.91
CA VAL A 145 -7.88 -3.68 -17.81
C VAL A 145 -8.33 -4.37 -19.09
N CYS A 146 -7.66 -5.45 -19.44
CA CYS A 146 -7.94 -6.29 -20.56
C CYS A 146 -7.79 -7.74 -20.12
N ALA A 147 -8.92 -8.35 -19.77
CA ALA A 147 -8.98 -9.72 -19.27
C ALA A 147 -9.88 -10.56 -20.17
N GLU A 148 -9.26 -11.42 -20.96
CA GLU A 148 -9.93 -12.31 -21.91
C GLU A 148 -9.56 -13.76 -21.58
N GLY A 149 -10.46 -14.68 -21.89
CA GLY A 149 -10.24 -16.08 -21.59
C GLY A 149 -11.40 -16.99 -21.94
N VAL A 150 -11.34 -18.18 -21.36
CA VAL A 150 -12.38 -19.21 -21.48
C VAL A 150 -12.77 -19.73 -20.11
N GLY A 151 -14.06 -19.83 -19.84
CA GLY A 151 -14.65 -20.42 -18.65
C GLY A 151 -15.42 -21.71 -18.94
N SER A 152 -16.05 -22.22 -17.88
CA SER A 152 -16.72 -23.52 -17.77
C SER A 152 -15.75 -24.68 -17.53
N SER A 153 -16.27 -25.82 -17.05
CA SER A 153 -15.46 -27.04 -16.85
C SER A 153 -14.94 -27.64 -18.15
N ALA A 154 -15.56 -27.30 -19.29
CA ALA A 154 -15.12 -27.69 -20.62
C ALA A 154 -14.26 -26.62 -21.31
N PHE A 155 -14.05 -25.46 -20.68
CA PHE A 155 -13.29 -24.32 -21.23
C PHE A 155 -13.77 -23.91 -22.64
N ASN A 156 -15.08 -23.91 -22.85
CA ASN A 156 -15.73 -23.63 -24.13
C ASN A 156 -16.59 -22.36 -24.12
N GLN A 157 -16.63 -21.63 -23.00
CA GLN A 157 -17.36 -20.38 -22.88
C GLN A 157 -16.37 -19.22 -22.88
N THR A 158 -16.28 -18.48 -23.99
CA THR A 158 -15.41 -17.30 -24.08
C THR A 158 -15.89 -16.20 -23.14
N PHE A 159 -14.94 -15.52 -22.50
CA PHE A 159 -15.18 -14.25 -21.84
C PHE A 159 -14.15 -13.18 -22.25
N GLU A 160 -14.56 -11.91 -22.24
CA GLU A 160 -13.77 -10.72 -22.56
C GLU A 160 -14.23 -9.58 -21.65
N LEU A 161 -13.39 -8.96 -20.82
CA LEU A 161 -13.80 -7.88 -19.92
C LEU A 161 -12.79 -6.73 -19.90
N HIS A 162 -13.25 -5.51 -20.24
CA HIS A 162 -12.36 -4.37 -20.44
C HIS A 162 -12.97 -3.09 -19.87
N GLY A 163 -12.77 -2.84 -18.59
CA GLY A 163 -13.24 -1.66 -17.88
C GLY A 163 -12.62 -0.38 -18.43
N LEU A 164 -13.46 0.49 -18.98
CA LEU A 164 -13.10 1.75 -19.65
C LEU A 164 -13.59 2.96 -18.84
N GLY A 165 -13.22 4.14 -19.30
CA GLY A 165 -13.90 5.40 -18.95
C GLY A 165 -13.24 6.14 -17.78
N ASN A 166 -13.14 7.45 -17.95
CA ASN A 166 -12.49 8.33 -16.98
C ASN A 166 -13.16 8.29 -15.59
N ALA A 167 -14.47 8.05 -15.53
CA ALA A 167 -15.20 7.94 -14.27
C ALA A 167 -14.80 6.72 -13.43
N ASN A 168 -14.16 5.72 -14.06
CA ASN A 168 -13.71 4.51 -13.40
C ASN A 168 -12.24 4.56 -12.98
N TYR A 169 -11.53 5.66 -13.26
CA TYR A 169 -10.18 5.90 -12.78
C TYR A 169 -10.20 6.10 -11.27
N ALA A 170 -9.48 5.25 -10.55
CA ALA A 170 -9.44 5.29 -9.09
C ALA A 170 -8.09 4.82 -8.55
N MET A 171 -7.63 5.50 -7.50
CA MET A 171 -6.44 5.13 -6.75
C MET A 171 -6.77 4.09 -5.70
N GLN A 172 -5.85 3.16 -5.47
CA GLN A 172 -5.84 2.25 -4.33
C GLN A 172 -4.60 2.49 -3.47
N THR A 173 -4.66 2.15 -2.19
CA THR A 173 -3.53 2.28 -1.26
C THR A 173 -3.33 0.97 -0.53
N ILE A 174 -2.12 0.43 -0.64
CA ILE A 174 -1.71 -0.84 -0.03
C ILE A 174 -0.69 -0.52 1.04
N ALA A 175 -1.04 -0.82 2.30
CA ALA A 175 -0.12 -0.68 3.42
C ALA A 175 1.01 -1.71 3.29
N THR A 176 2.26 -1.25 3.42
CA THR A 176 3.47 -2.09 3.34
C THR A 176 4.63 -1.36 4.00
N SER A 177 5.52 -2.12 4.63
CA SER A 177 6.80 -1.62 5.15
C SER A 177 7.95 -1.72 4.15
N GLY A 178 7.76 -2.53 3.10
CA GLY A 178 8.82 -2.99 2.22
C GLY A 178 9.83 -3.91 2.93
N THR A 179 10.48 -4.76 2.15
CA THR A 179 11.51 -5.68 2.62
C THR A 179 12.88 -5.17 2.22
N ALA A 180 13.77 -4.98 3.20
CA ALA A 180 15.15 -4.62 2.91
C ALA A 180 15.89 -5.80 2.26
N VAL A 181 16.49 -5.56 1.10
CA VAL A 181 17.34 -6.52 0.39
C VAL A 181 18.77 -5.99 0.41
N GLY A 182 19.64 -6.66 1.17
CA GLY A 182 20.97 -6.13 1.45
C GLY A 182 20.93 -4.84 2.29
N SER A 183 21.95 -3.98 2.14
CA SER A 183 22.02 -2.71 2.87
C SER A 183 21.28 -1.57 2.16
N ASP A 184 21.34 -1.56 0.83
CA ASP A 184 21.08 -0.35 0.04
C ASP A 184 19.78 -0.41 -0.77
N THR A 185 19.09 -1.55 -0.80
CA THR A 185 17.83 -1.73 -1.55
C THR A 185 16.69 -2.04 -0.61
N LEU A 186 15.51 -1.53 -0.94
CA LEU A 186 14.24 -1.91 -0.32
C LEU A 186 13.22 -2.23 -1.40
N GLU A 187 12.69 -3.44 -1.33
CA GLU A 187 11.68 -3.96 -2.25
C GLU A 187 10.28 -3.75 -1.67
N VAL A 188 9.37 -3.25 -2.48
CA VAL A 188 7.95 -3.15 -2.19
C VAL A 188 7.24 -4.22 -3.01
N ASP A 189 6.96 -5.35 -2.37
CA ASP A 189 6.36 -6.51 -3.02
C ASP A 189 4.83 -6.52 -2.91
N ILE A 190 4.17 -6.50 -4.07
CA ILE A 190 2.73 -6.55 -4.23
C ILE A 190 2.35 -7.87 -4.89
N GLU A 191 1.54 -8.67 -4.20
CA GLU A 191 0.90 -9.85 -4.80
C GLU A 191 -0.37 -9.42 -5.53
N ALA A 192 -0.51 -9.84 -6.79
CA ALA A 192 -1.71 -9.68 -7.59
C ALA A 192 -2.38 -11.04 -7.81
N ASP A 193 -3.47 -11.34 -7.11
CA ASP A 193 -4.23 -12.60 -7.28
C ASP A 193 -5.37 -12.43 -8.28
N TYR A 194 -5.18 -12.92 -9.50
CA TYR A 194 -6.12 -12.75 -10.60
C TYR A 194 -7.36 -13.66 -10.52
N ALA A 195 -7.45 -14.59 -9.57
CA ALA A 195 -8.72 -15.25 -9.26
C ALA A 195 -9.76 -14.24 -8.76
N GLU A 196 -9.31 -13.22 -8.03
CA GLU A 196 -10.17 -12.14 -7.53
C GLU A 196 -10.57 -11.16 -8.63
N LEU A 197 -9.87 -11.09 -9.76
CA LEU A 197 -10.22 -10.20 -10.88
C LEU A 197 -11.63 -10.49 -11.41
N VAL A 198 -11.96 -11.78 -11.52
CA VAL A 198 -13.26 -12.29 -12.01
C VAL A 198 -14.21 -12.65 -10.86
N ARG A 199 -13.97 -12.09 -9.66
CA ARG A 199 -14.86 -12.25 -8.52
C ARG A 199 -16.27 -11.75 -8.83
N ASP A 200 -17.27 -12.51 -8.42
CA ASP A 200 -18.70 -12.19 -8.59
C ASP A 200 -19.12 -12.02 -10.07
N ILE A 201 -18.36 -12.60 -11.01
CA ILE A 201 -18.65 -12.60 -12.45
C ILE A 201 -18.84 -14.03 -12.95
N GLU A 202 -19.91 -14.29 -13.69
CA GLU A 202 -20.26 -15.62 -14.22
C GLU A 202 -19.47 -15.98 -15.49
N VAL A 203 -18.13 -16.06 -15.39
CA VAL A 203 -17.22 -16.36 -16.52
C VAL A 203 -17.50 -17.70 -17.20
N ALA A 204 -18.19 -18.63 -16.53
CA ALA A 204 -18.63 -19.89 -17.11
C ALA A 204 -19.94 -19.78 -17.93
N GLN A 205 -20.57 -18.60 -18.04
CA GLN A 205 -21.80 -18.37 -18.78
C GLN A 205 -21.61 -17.51 -20.04
N GLY A 206 -20.36 -17.26 -20.45
CA GLY A 206 -20.01 -16.57 -21.70
C GLY A 206 -19.85 -15.04 -21.59
N THR A 207 -19.07 -14.55 -20.62
CA THR A 207 -19.08 -13.12 -20.25
C THR A 207 -18.29 -12.23 -21.20
N ILE A 208 -18.93 -11.37 -21.99
CA ILE A 208 -18.23 -10.37 -22.81
C ILE A 208 -18.74 -8.98 -22.39
N SER A 209 -17.93 -8.18 -21.70
CA SER A 209 -18.30 -6.83 -21.25
C SER A 209 -17.19 -5.83 -21.53
N HIS A 210 -17.46 -4.96 -22.50
CA HIS A 210 -16.58 -3.86 -22.91
C HIS A 210 -17.34 -2.54 -22.77
N GLY A 211 -16.92 -1.69 -21.85
CA GLY A 211 -17.61 -0.43 -21.55
C GLY A 211 -17.31 0.06 -20.15
N GLU A 212 -17.99 1.11 -19.72
CA GLU A 212 -17.75 1.76 -18.43
C GLU A 212 -18.60 1.17 -17.29
N THR A 213 -19.42 0.15 -17.57
CA THR A 213 -20.42 -0.41 -16.63
C THR A 213 -20.51 -1.93 -16.76
N GLY A 214 -21.30 -2.58 -15.89
CA GLY A 214 -21.52 -4.03 -15.94
C GLY A 214 -20.28 -4.83 -15.52
N ASP A 215 -20.08 -6.01 -16.10
CA ASP A 215 -18.98 -6.91 -15.71
C ASP A 215 -17.60 -6.33 -16.05
N ALA A 216 -17.50 -5.44 -17.06
CA ALA A 216 -16.28 -4.71 -17.40
C ALA A 216 -15.83 -3.79 -16.25
N TYR A 217 -16.81 -3.09 -15.69
CA TYR A 217 -16.62 -2.23 -14.54
C TYR A 217 -16.38 -3.05 -13.28
N GLN A 218 -17.10 -4.16 -13.09
CA GLN A 218 -16.92 -5.03 -11.94
C GLN A 218 -15.50 -5.63 -11.92
N SER A 219 -14.97 -6.09 -13.06
CA SER A 219 -13.61 -6.62 -13.13
C SER A 219 -12.56 -5.55 -12.84
N LEU A 220 -12.74 -4.32 -13.33
CA LEU A 220 -11.87 -3.19 -12.98
C LEU A 220 -11.96 -2.82 -11.49
N LYS A 221 -13.16 -2.84 -10.90
CA LYS A 221 -13.36 -2.63 -9.46
C LYS A 221 -12.70 -3.73 -8.63
N ASN A 222 -12.78 -4.97 -9.07
CA ASN A 222 -12.11 -6.09 -8.41
C ASN A 222 -10.59 -5.95 -8.51
N LEU A 223 -10.07 -5.61 -9.68
CA LEU A 223 -8.66 -5.32 -9.88
C LEU A 223 -8.18 -4.25 -8.91
N ASN A 224 -8.94 -3.18 -8.73
CA ASN A 224 -8.59 -2.08 -7.81
C ASN A 224 -8.71 -2.46 -6.32
N ASN A 225 -9.70 -3.28 -5.93
CA ASN A 225 -10.07 -3.45 -4.51
C ASN A 225 -9.77 -4.84 -3.91
N LYS A 226 -9.42 -5.83 -4.74
CA LYS A 226 -9.36 -7.24 -4.34
C LYS A 226 -8.12 -7.98 -4.84
N VAL A 227 -7.60 -7.61 -6.00
CA VAL A 227 -6.48 -8.34 -6.63
C VAL A 227 -5.17 -8.07 -5.89
N PHE A 228 -4.91 -6.82 -5.51
CA PHE A 228 -3.61 -6.44 -4.95
C PHE A 228 -3.58 -6.45 -3.43
N LYS A 229 -2.47 -6.96 -2.88
CA LYS A 229 -2.13 -6.91 -1.46
C LYS A 229 -0.61 -6.88 -1.29
N SER A 230 -0.12 -6.41 -0.14
CA SER A 230 1.30 -6.56 0.20
C SER A 230 1.65 -8.05 0.33
N ALA A 231 2.82 -8.46 -0.18
CA ALA A 231 3.36 -9.81 0.02
C ALA A 231 3.66 -10.09 1.51
N GLU A 232 3.89 -9.04 2.31
CA GLU A 232 4.04 -9.14 3.77
C GLU A 232 2.69 -9.48 4.45
N GLY A 233 1.57 -9.36 3.73
CA GLY A 233 0.22 -9.51 4.27
C GLY A 233 -0.08 -8.50 5.37
N ASN A 234 -0.72 -8.96 6.45
CA ASN A 234 -1.07 -8.10 7.58
C ASN A 234 0.13 -7.73 8.48
N VAL A 235 1.35 -8.22 8.20
CA VAL A 235 2.52 -8.01 9.07
C VAL A 235 2.87 -6.52 9.18
N ALA A 236 2.70 -5.73 8.12
CA ALA A 236 2.91 -4.29 8.14
C ALA A 236 1.97 -3.57 9.14
N LEU A 237 0.71 -4.02 9.24
CA LEU A 237 -0.26 -3.50 10.21
C LEU A 237 0.09 -3.94 11.64
N VAL A 238 0.53 -5.19 11.81
CA VAL A 238 0.93 -5.75 13.12
C VAL A 238 2.16 -5.01 13.68
N GLN A 239 3.17 -4.68 12.86
CA GLN A 239 4.33 -3.91 13.32
C GLN A 239 3.92 -2.53 13.88
N LYS A 240 2.91 -1.89 13.29
CA LYS A 240 2.38 -0.61 13.80
C LYS A 240 1.67 -0.76 15.14
N GLU A 241 0.94 -1.87 15.33
CA GLU A 241 0.23 -2.16 16.58
C GLU A 241 1.18 -2.56 17.73
N LEU A 242 2.29 -3.26 17.43
CA LEU A 242 3.31 -3.67 18.41
C LEU A 242 4.27 -2.54 18.81
N ALA A 243 4.30 -1.42 18.09
CA ALA A 243 5.27 -0.34 18.31
C ALA A 243 5.26 0.27 19.73
N PHE A 244 4.19 0.03 20.51
CA PHE A 244 4.06 0.43 21.90
C PHE A 244 3.53 -0.71 22.78
N GLU A 245 3.88 -1.97 22.48
CA GLU A 245 3.42 -3.14 23.23
C GLU A 245 3.82 -3.04 24.72
N ASP A 246 5.04 -2.55 25.00
CA ASP A 246 5.56 -2.35 26.36
C ASP A 246 5.03 -1.08 27.06
N LEU A 247 4.21 -0.26 26.39
CA LEU A 247 3.67 0.97 26.97
C LEU A 247 2.77 0.66 28.17
N SER A 248 3.24 1.07 29.35
CA SER A 248 2.48 0.98 30.59
C SER A 248 2.29 2.36 31.21
N VAL A 249 1.09 2.60 31.76
CA VAL A 249 0.73 3.84 32.45
C VAL A 249 0.04 3.51 33.76
N PHE A 250 0.67 3.88 34.88
CA PHE A 250 0.15 3.54 36.20
C PHE A 250 0.48 4.59 37.28
N PRO A 251 -0.34 4.69 38.34
CA PRO A 251 -1.69 4.13 38.40
C PRO A 251 -2.60 4.87 37.42
N ASN A 252 -3.60 4.18 36.88
CA ASN A 252 -4.64 4.80 36.05
C ASN A 252 -5.96 4.06 36.30
N PRO A 253 -6.93 4.65 37.02
CA PRO A 253 -7.00 6.05 37.49
C PRO A 253 -5.93 6.45 38.52
N SER A 254 -5.64 7.74 38.63
CA SER A 254 -4.71 8.32 39.63
C SER A 254 -5.29 9.53 40.35
N SER A 255 -4.62 9.99 41.42
CA SER A 255 -4.87 11.29 42.06
C SER A 255 -4.01 12.40 41.45
N GLY A 256 -3.84 12.37 40.12
CA GLY A 256 -3.11 13.39 39.38
C GLY A 256 -1.63 13.08 39.14
N ARG A 257 -1.18 11.86 39.43
CA ARG A 257 0.21 11.42 39.17
C ARG A 257 0.24 10.10 38.43
N PHE A 258 0.88 10.10 37.27
CA PHE A 258 1.10 8.92 36.43
C PHE A 258 2.60 8.66 36.25
N ILE A 259 2.94 7.40 36.12
CA ILE A 259 4.24 6.91 35.65
C ILE A 259 3.99 6.22 34.32
N VAL A 260 4.76 6.61 33.30
CA VAL A 260 4.72 6.05 31.96
C VAL A 260 6.05 5.36 31.69
N THR A 261 6.02 4.10 31.25
CA THR A 261 7.21 3.29 30.95
C THR A 261 7.05 2.58 29.61
N GLY A 262 8.16 2.04 29.08
CA GLY A 262 8.15 1.21 27.86
C GLY A 262 8.09 1.99 26.55
N ILE A 263 8.41 3.29 26.58
CA ILE A 263 8.33 4.19 25.42
C ILE A 263 9.51 5.17 25.34
N GLU A 264 10.69 4.74 25.78
CA GLU A 264 11.88 5.60 25.82
C GLU A 264 12.17 6.20 24.44
N GLY A 265 12.41 7.52 24.40
CA GLY A 265 12.69 8.26 23.17
C GLY A 265 11.45 8.73 22.39
N ALA A 266 10.25 8.20 22.68
CA ALA A 266 8.99 8.66 22.08
C ALA A 266 8.57 10.04 22.62
N THR A 267 7.73 10.76 21.89
CA THR A 267 7.08 12.00 22.33
C THR A 267 5.77 11.65 23.02
N ILE A 268 5.53 12.24 24.19
CA ILE A 268 4.26 12.19 24.90
C ILE A 268 3.60 13.56 24.81
N GLU A 269 2.33 13.60 24.46
CA GLU A 269 1.48 14.78 24.57
C GLU A 269 0.19 14.43 25.31
N VAL A 270 -0.27 15.29 26.23
CA VAL A 270 -1.52 15.06 26.96
C VAL A 270 -2.48 16.20 26.70
N PHE A 271 -3.71 15.87 26.36
CA PHE A 271 -4.79 16.80 26.09
C PHE A 271 -5.93 16.63 27.08
N ASN A 272 -6.58 17.72 27.48
CA ASN A 272 -7.82 17.66 28.24
C ASN A 272 -9.01 17.29 27.34
N ALA A 273 -10.19 17.09 27.92
CA ALA A 273 -11.41 16.72 27.18
C ALA A 273 -11.88 17.78 26.16
N LEU A 274 -11.38 19.01 26.23
CA LEU A 274 -11.65 20.08 25.27
C LEU A 274 -10.59 20.17 24.16
N GLY A 275 -9.63 19.24 24.12
CA GLY A 275 -8.54 19.21 23.15
C GLY A 275 -7.39 20.18 23.43
N SER A 276 -7.35 20.82 24.59
CA SER A 276 -6.23 21.70 24.97
C SER A 276 -5.04 20.88 25.46
N LYS A 277 -3.84 21.17 24.96
CA LYS A 277 -2.59 20.49 25.35
C LYS A 277 -2.15 20.94 26.75
N MET A 278 -2.08 19.98 27.67
CA MET A 278 -1.74 20.19 29.08
C MET A 278 -0.28 19.82 29.39
N TYR A 279 0.31 18.92 28.60
CA TYR A 279 1.66 18.40 28.83
C TYR A 279 2.29 17.96 27.51
N SER A 280 3.60 18.14 27.38
CA SER A 280 4.40 17.59 26.28
C SER A 280 5.83 17.33 26.76
N GLN A 281 6.36 16.15 26.47
CA GLN A 281 7.73 15.78 26.81
C GLN A 281 8.22 14.60 25.97
N ARG A 282 9.53 14.54 25.69
CA ARG A 282 10.19 13.32 25.20
C ARG A 282 10.39 12.33 26.35
N ALA A 283 9.85 11.13 26.19
CA ALA A 283 9.83 10.08 27.18
C ALA A 283 11.24 9.56 27.50
N THR A 284 11.49 9.37 28.78
CA THR A 284 12.61 8.61 29.34
C THR A 284 12.16 7.20 29.70
N ALA A 285 13.09 6.31 30.07
CA ALA A 285 12.79 4.94 30.53
C ALA A 285 11.62 4.87 31.54
N SER A 286 11.52 5.87 32.42
CA SER A 286 10.35 6.14 33.24
C SER A 286 10.04 7.63 33.22
N THR A 287 8.85 8.01 32.73
CA THR A 287 8.40 9.39 32.61
C THR A 287 7.27 9.67 33.59
N ARG A 288 7.38 10.74 34.37
CA ARG A 288 6.36 11.14 35.34
C ARG A 288 5.50 12.27 34.80
N ILE A 289 4.18 12.05 34.78
CA ILE A 289 3.19 13.04 34.38
C ILE A 289 2.39 13.47 35.61
N ILE A 290 2.17 14.77 35.74
CA ILE A 290 1.36 15.36 36.82
C ILE A 290 0.23 16.17 36.18
N LEU A 291 -1.01 15.84 36.54
CA LEU A 291 -2.24 16.50 36.07
C LEU A 291 -3.05 16.91 37.31
N PRO A 292 -3.17 18.21 37.62
CA PRO A 292 -3.69 18.67 38.90
C PRO A 292 -5.22 18.55 39.01
N ASP A 293 -5.94 18.67 37.90
CA ASP A 293 -7.40 18.75 37.91
C ASP A 293 -8.04 17.40 37.65
N ALA A 294 -9.10 17.09 38.40
CA ALA A 294 -9.92 15.90 38.19
C ALA A 294 -10.56 15.93 36.79
N GLY A 295 -10.55 14.79 36.10
CA GLY A 295 -11.06 14.71 34.74
C GLY A 295 -10.49 13.58 33.91
N ILE A 296 -10.89 13.58 32.63
CA ILE A 296 -10.40 12.66 31.60
C ILE A 296 -9.44 13.41 30.69
N TYR A 297 -8.31 12.77 30.42
CA TYR A 297 -7.28 13.26 29.51
C TYR A 297 -6.95 12.21 28.46
N LEU A 298 -6.49 12.65 27.30
CA LEU A 298 -5.98 11.81 26.24
C LEU A 298 -4.47 11.99 26.17
N MET A 299 -3.72 10.91 26.42
CA MET A 299 -2.28 10.87 26.22
C MET A 299 -1.99 10.27 24.85
N VAL A 300 -1.42 11.06 23.97
CA VAL A 300 -0.89 10.63 22.67
C VAL A 300 0.60 10.33 22.87
N VAL A 301 1.02 9.17 22.41
CA VAL A 301 2.43 8.78 22.37
C VAL A 301 2.80 8.54 20.91
N SER A 302 3.83 9.22 20.44
CA SER A 302 4.29 9.11 19.06
C SER A 302 5.80 8.93 18.99
N ASN A 303 6.26 8.12 18.04
CA ASN A 303 7.65 8.12 17.57
C ASN A 303 7.64 8.39 16.05
N ASN A 304 8.79 8.33 15.39
CA ASN A 304 8.87 8.61 13.95
C ASN A 304 8.03 7.66 13.07
N ARG A 305 7.61 6.49 13.59
CA ARG A 305 6.97 5.41 12.83
C ARG A 305 5.51 5.14 13.22
N SER A 306 5.15 5.39 14.47
CA SER A 306 3.88 4.98 15.06
C SER A 306 3.35 6.00 16.05
N THR A 307 2.03 6.03 16.18
CA THR A 307 1.31 6.79 17.21
C THR A 307 0.29 5.90 17.91
N THR A 308 0.17 6.01 19.22
CA THR A 308 -0.88 5.37 20.02
C THR A 308 -1.51 6.37 20.99
N THR A 309 -2.70 6.06 21.49
CA THR A 309 -3.42 6.90 22.45
C THR A 309 -3.84 6.09 23.67
N LYS A 310 -3.65 6.64 24.87
CA LYS A 310 -4.15 6.10 26.14
C LYS A 310 -5.01 7.14 26.86
N LYS A 311 -6.15 6.70 27.38
CA LYS A 311 -7.00 7.53 28.24
C LYS A 311 -6.42 7.58 29.65
N LEU A 312 -6.21 8.78 30.21
CA LEU A 312 -5.82 8.97 31.62
C LEU A 312 -7.01 9.50 32.42
N ILE A 313 -7.18 8.98 33.64
CA ILE A 313 -8.28 9.39 34.53
C ILE A 313 -7.68 9.94 35.83
N VAL A 314 -7.97 11.20 36.14
CA VAL A 314 -7.66 11.82 37.44
C VAL A 314 -8.92 11.88 38.28
N ARG A 315 -8.87 11.33 39.49
CA ARG A 315 -9.95 11.36 40.49
C ARG A 315 -9.71 12.43 41.53
#